data_AF-A0AAJ1E5S3-F1
#
_entry.id   AF-A0AAJ1E5S3-F1
#
_cell.length_a   1.000
_cell.length_b   1.000
_cell.length_c   1.000
_cell.angle_alpha   90.00
_cell.angle_beta   90.00
_cell.angle_gamma   90.00
#
_symmetry.space_group_name_H-M   'P 1'
#
loop_
_entity.id
_entity.type
_entity.pdbx_description
1 polymer ?
#
loop_
_entity_poly.entity_id
_entity_poly.type
_entity_poly.pdbx_seq_one_letter_code
_entity_poly.pdbx_strand_id
1 'polypeptide(L)'
;MAKEKQFIIEAQKRAEIEEFLSKEFARAGYSHSEIARTPLAMRITVWAHKPGMIIGRGGKNIDALTTILKERFGIENPQLEVQEVQNPDLDPEIVAKQIAAALERGLKHKRIAHLAMQRVMDAGAAGVAIRIAGKLGGDMSRVDKFSAGYLKYSGEPAARDVRTAYASAQVKLGTIGIQVRILTKAPTERIAIEKLANPEVKVGS
;
A
#
# COMPACT_ATOMS: atom_id res chain seq x y z
N MET A 1 3.48 15.91 -30.17
CA MET A 1 2.11 16.43 -29.94
C MET A 1 1.04 15.35 -29.81
N ALA A 2 0.71 14.54 -30.84
CA ALA A 2 -0.38 13.55 -30.72
C ALA A 2 -0.10 12.41 -29.72
N LYS A 3 1.12 11.84 -29.75
CA LYS A 3 1.51 10.76 -28.83
C LYS A 3 1.60 11.21 -27.37
N GLU A 4 2.12 12.40 -27.11
CA GLU A 4 2.21 12.96 -25.75
C GLU A 4 0.83 13.23 -25.16
N LYS A 5 -0.10 13.78 -25.94
CA LYS A 5 -1.47 14.00 -25.48
C LYS A 5 -2.18 12.68 -25.19
N GLN A 6 -2.00 11.66 -26.04
CA GLN A 6 -2.54 10.33 -25.80
C GLN A 6 -1.97 9.71 -24.53
N PHE A 7 -0.66 9.81 -24.32
CA PHE A 7 0.00 9.32 -23.10
C PHE A 7 -0.55 9.97 -21.83
N ILE A 8 -0.76 11.29 -21.84
CA ILE A 8 -1.32 12.02 -20.70
C ILE A 8 -2.77 11.58 -20.43
N ILE A 9 -3.60 11.45 -21.46
CA ILE A 9 -4.99 11.00 -21.31
C ILE A 9 -5.03 9.57 -20.74
N GLU A 10 -4.14 8.68 -21.21
CA GLU A 10 -4.08 7.31 -20.73
C GLU A 10 -3.62 7.23 -19.27
N ALA A 11 -2.62 8.04 -18.90
CA ALA A 11 -2.16 8.17 -17.52
C ALA A 11 -3.26 8.73 -16.60
N GLN A 12 -4.02 9.73 -17.05
CA GLN A 12 -5.14 10.28 -16.29
C GLN A 12 -6.22 9.22 -16.05
N LYS A 13 -6.64 8.49 -17.09
CA LYS A 13 -7.61 7.40 -16.96
C LYS A 13 -7.14 6.32 -15.99
N ARG A 14 -5.86 5.95 -16.05
CA ARG A 14 -5.26 4.99 -15.11
C ARG A 14 -5.38 5.47 -13.67
N ALA A 15 -5.01 6.72 -13.38
CA ALA A 15 -5.09 7.28 -12.04
C ALA A 15 -6.53 7.32 -11.51
N GLU A 16 -7.51 7.67 -12.35
CA GLU A 16 -8.93 7.69 -11.97
C GLU A 16 -9.46 6.27 -11.64
N ILE A 17 -9.03 5.26 -12.40
CA ILE A 17 -9.37 3.85 -12.13
C ILE A 17 -8.73 3.40 -10.81
N GLU A 18 -7.44 3.68 -10.60
CA GLU A 18 -6.74 3.33 -9.36
C GLU A 18 -7.40 3.97 -8.13
N GLU A 19 -7.80 5.25 -8.22
CA GLU A 19 -8.50 5.94 -7.14
C GLU A 19 -9.88 5.33 -6.88
N PHE A 20 -10.62 4.98 -7.94
CA PHE A 20 -11.92 4.32 -7.81
C PHE A 20 -11.81 2.96 -7.13
N LEU A 21 -10.88 2.10 -7.58
CA LEU A 21 -10.67 0.78 -7.01
C LEU A 21 -10.18 0.87 -5.56
N SER A 22 -9.29 1.82 -5.24
CA SER A 22 -8.80 2.02 -3.87
C SER A 22 -9.91 2.39 -2.89
N LYS A 23 -10.89 3.20 -3.31
CA LYS A 23 -12.08 3.57 -2.51
C LYS A 23 -13.04 2.40 -2.33
N GLU A 24 -13.38 1.71 -3.42
CA GLU A 24 -14.33 0.59 -3.39
C GLU A 24 -13.80 -0.58 -2.55
N PHE A 25 -12.51 -0.89 -2.68
CA PHE A 25 -11.85 -2.00 -1.99
C PHE A 25 -11.16 -1.62 -0.69
N ALA A 26 -11.50 -0.47 -0.09
CA ALA A 26 -10.95 -0.05 1.20
C ALA A 26 -11.15 -1.12 2.29
N ARG A 27 -12.29 -1.83 2.27
CA ARG A 27 -12.59 -2.93 3.21
C ARG A 27 -11.82 -4.21 2.93
N ALA A 28 -11.52 -4.49 1.65
CA ALA A 28 -10.81 -5.71 1.23
C ALA A 28 -9.28 -5.61 1.44
N GLY A 29 -8.76 -4.41 1.68
CA GLY A 29 -7.33 -4.17 1.85
C GLY A 29 -6.62 -4.12 0.50
N TYR A 30 -7.00 -3.15 -0.34
CA TYR A 30 -6.32 -2.83 -1.60
C TYR A 30 -4.89 -2.34 -1.36
N SER A 31 -3.93 -2.95 -2.06
CA SER A 31 -2.53 -2.52 -2.14
C SER A 31 -2.28 -1.74 -3.44
N HIS A 32 -2.30 -2.40 -4.59
CA HIS A 32 -2.11 -1.74 -5.89
C HIS A 32 -2.90 -2.44 -6.99
N SER A 33 -2.99 -1.79 -8.15
CA SER A 33 -3.51 -2.42 -9.35
C SER A 33 -2.56 -2.24 -10.52
N GLU A 34 -2.53 -3.24 -11.38
CA GLU A 34 -1.78 -3.23 -12.62
C GLU A 34 -2.77 -3.24 -13.77
N ILE A 35 -2.62 -2.25 -14.66
CA ILE A 35 -3.48 -2.07 -15.81
C ILE A 35 -2.65 -2.36 -17.06
N ALA A 36 -2.99 -3.45 -17.74
CA ALA A 36 -2.38 -3.85 -19.00
C ALA A 36 -3.41 -3.74 -20.12
N ARG A 37 -3.12 -2.90 -21.12
CA ARG A 37 -3.96 -2.76 -22.30
C ARG A 37 -3.51 -3.74 -23.37
N THR A 38 -4.41 -4.64 -23.78
CA THR A 38 -4.23 -5.44 -24.99
C THR A 38 -5.13 -4.89 -26.10
N PRO A 39 -4.87 -5.17 -27.39
CA PRO A 39 -5.73 -4.73 -28.48
C PRO A 39 -7.17 -5.24 -28.38
N LEU A 40 -7.39 -6.35 -27.66
CA LEU A 40 -8.68 -7.02 -27.53
C LEU A 40 -9.44 -6.66 -26.25
N ALA A 41 -8.71 -6.39 -25.17
CA ALA A 41 -9.26 -6.19 -23.84
C ALA A 41 -8.32 -5.40 -22.92
N MET A 42 -8.87 -4.77 -21.90
CA MET A 42 -8.11 -4.14 -20.83
C MET A 42 -8.07 -5.06 -19.62
N ARG A 43 -6.89 -5.59 -19.28
CA ARG A 43 -6.69 -6.46 -18.12
C ARG A 43 -6.30 -5.63 -16.90
N ILE A 44 -7.10 -5.70 -15.85
CA ILE A 44 -6.89 -5.01 -14.58
C ILE A 44 -6.62 -6.08 -13.53
N THR A 45 -5.37 -6.15 -13.05
CA THR A 45 -4.97 -7.08 -11.99
C THR A 45 -4.95 -6.31 -10.67
N VAL A 46 -5.82 -6.68 -9.73
CA VAL A 46 -5.94 -6.03 -8.42
C VAL A 46 -5.27 -6.89 -7.37
N TRP A 47 -4.34 -6.30 -6.62
CA TRP A 47 -3.66 -6.93 -5.50
C TRP A 47 -4.32 -6.53 -4.19
N ALA A 48 -4.80 -7.53 -3.45
CA ALA A 48 -5.50 -7.30 -2.19
C ALA A 48 -5.13 -8.31 -1.11
N HIS A 49 -5.32 -7.93 0.15
CA HIS A 49 -5.18 -8.82 1.29
C HIS A 49 -6.30 -9.87 1.33
N LYS A 50 -7.55 -9.49 1.05
CA LYS A 50 -8.71 -10.40 1.15
C LYS A 50 -9.43 -10.50 -0.20
N PRO A 51 -8.95 -11.35 -1.13
CA PRO A 51 -9.53 -11.48 -2.47
C PRO A 51 -11.00 -11.92 -2.44
N GLY A 52 -11.38 -12.77 -1.48
CA GLY A 52 -12.76 -13.24 -1.32
C GLY A 52 -13.78 -12.11 -1.10
N MET A 53 -13.39 -11.00 -0.47
CA MET A 53 -14.27 -9.83 -0.33
C MET A 53 -14.47 -9.07 -1.64
N ILE A 54 -13.49 -9.12 -2.56
CA ILE A 54 -13.57 -8.47 -3.88
C ILE A 54 -14.46 -9.29 -4.80
N ILE A 55 -14.33 -10.63 -4.80
CA ILE A 55 -15.13 -11.54 -5.62
C ILE A 55 -16.62 -11.50 -5.22
N GLY A 56 -16.88 -11.43 -3.90
CA GLY A 56 -18.22 -11.45 -3.35
C GLY A 56 -18.88 -12.83 -3.43
N ARG A 57 -20.18 -12.91 -3.08
CA ARG A 57 -20.95 -14.17 -3.10
C ARG A 57 -21.33 -14.54 -4.53
N GLY A 58 -20.68 -15.58 -5.07
CA GLY A 58 -20.99 -16.13 -6.40
C GLY A 58 -20.58 -15.23 -7.57
N GLY A 59 -19.52 -14.43 -7.44
CA GLY A 59 -18.99 -13.60 -8.53
C GLY A 59 -19.76 -12.31 -8.84
N LYS A 60 -20.93 -12.10 -8.23
CA LYS A 60 -21.80 -10.93 -8.48
C LYS A 60 -21.09 -9.58 -8.36
N ASN A 61 -20.11 -9.47 -7.46
CA ASN A 61 -19.41 -8.21 -7.26
C ASN A 61 -18.47 -7.90 -8.43
N ILE A 62 -17.80 -8.92 -8.99
CA ILE A 62 -16.96 -8.77 -10.19
C ILE A 62 -17.80 -8.36 -11.40
N ASP A 63 -18.98 -8.95 -11.57
CA ASP A 63 -19.88 -8.60 -12.68
C ASP A 63 -20.37 -7.16 -12.58
N ALA A 64 -20.75 -6.73 -11.36
CA ALA A 64 -21.14 -5.35 -11.09
C ALA A 64 -19.99 -4.37 -11.36
N LEU A 65 -18.78 -4.68 -10.90
CA LEU A 65 -17.58 -3.87 -11.15
C LEU A 65 -17.24 -3.78 -12.63
N THR A 66 -17.35 -4.90 -13.35
CA THR A 66 -17.13 -4.94 -14.81
C THR A 66 -18.10 -4.02 -15.53
N THR A 67 -19.35 -3.97 -15.08
CA THR A 67 -20.39 -3.08 -15.62
C THR A 67 -20.07 -1.61 -15.33
N ILE A 68 -19.74 -1.29 -14.07
CA ILE A 68 -19.37 0.07 -13.66
C ILE A 68 -18.13 0.55 -14.42
N LEU A 69 -17.13 -0.31 -14.63
CA LEU A 69 -15.92 0.03 -15.38
C LEU A 69 -16.21 0.31 -16.86
N LYS A 70 -17.14 -0.44 -17.47
CA LYS A 70 -17.61 -0.16 -18.84
C LYS A 70 -18.35 1.17 -18.93
N GLU A 71 -19.32 1.41 -18.06
CA GLU A 71 -20.18 2.59 -18.11
C GLU A 71 -19.44 3.88 -17.76
N ARG A 72 -18.61 3.85 -16.71
CA ARG A 72 -17.99 5.06 -16.15
C ARG A 72 -16.72 5.48 -16.89
N PHE A 73 -15.92 4.51 -17.34
CA PHE A 73 -14.62 4.77 -17.96
C PHE A 73 -14.60 4.50 -19.47
N GLY A 74 -15.70 4.00 -20.04
CA GLY A 74 -15.82 3.70 -21.47
C GLY A 74 -14.82 2.65 -21.94
N ILE A 75 -14.48 1.70 -21.08
CA ILE A 75 -13.48 0.67 -21.37
C ILE A 75 -14.13 -0.44 -22.19
N GLU A 76 -13.55 -0.72 -23.36
CA GLU A 76 -13.93 -1.87 -24.17
C GLU A 76 -13.41 -3.15 -23.49
N ASN A 77 -14.33 -4.03 -23.09
CA ASN A 77 -14.06 -5.34 -22.50
C ASN A 77 -13.03 -5.35 -21.34
N PRO A 78 -13.35 -4.77 -20.17
CA PRO A 78 -12.53 -4.92 -18.98
C PRO A 78 -12.52 -6.38 -18.50
N GLN A 79 -11.33 -6.91 -18.26
CA GLN A 79 -11.10 -8.19 -17.60
C GLN A 79 -10.49 -7.92 -16.23
N LEU A 80 -11.22 -8.24 -15.16
CA LEU A 80 -10.76 -8.05 -13.79
C LEU A 80 -10.17 -9.34 -13.25
N GLU A 81 -8.91 -9.31 -12.85
CA GLU A 81 -8.20 -10.40 -12.18
C GLU A 81 -7.85 -9.97 -10.76
N VAL A 82 -8.07 -10.85 -9.78
CA VAL A 82 -7.78 -10.55 -8.37
C VAL A 82 -6.67 -11.48 -7.90
N GLN A 83 -5.58 -10.89 -7.41
CA GLN A 83 -4.44 -11.62 -6.86
C GLN A 83 -4.23 -11.28 -5.39
N GLU A 84 -3.74 -12.25 -4.64
CA GLU A 84 -3.48 -12.11 -3.21
C GLU A 84 -2.08 -11.54 -2.97
N VAL A 85 -1.99 -10.57 -2.07
CA VAL A 85 -0.70 -10.05 -1.60
C VAL A 85 -0.07 -11.06 -0.66
N GLN A 86 1.12 -11.58 -1.01
CA GLN A 86 1.82 -12.61 -0.22
C GLN A 86 2.01 -12.24 1.25
N ASN A 87 2.47 -11.01 1.52
CA ASN A 87 2.73 -10.51 2.88
C ASN A 87 2.05 -9.14 3.06
N PRO A 88 0.79 -9.08 3.54
CA PRO A 88 0.03 -7.83 3.67
C PRO A 88 0.62 -6.89 4.73
N ASP A 89 1.33 -7.41 5.73
CA ASP A 89 1.96 -6.61 6.78
C ASP A 89 3.25 -5.90 6.32
N LEU A 90 3.84 -6.32 5.19
CA LEU A 90 4.98 -5.62 4.58
C LEU A 90 4.53 -4.53 3.58
N ASP A 91 3.24 -4.45 3.30
CA ASP A 91 2.67 -3.46 2.39
C ASP A 91 2.22 -2.21 3.15
N PRO A 92 2.82 -1.03 2.88
CA PRO A 92 2.51 0.17 3.64
C PRO A 92 1.10 0.70 3.38
N GLU A 93 0.49 0.48 2.20
CA GLU A 93 -0.88 0.94 1.92
C GLU A 93 -1.89 0.16 2.76
N ILE A 94 -1.73 -1.16 2.80
CA ILE A 94 -2.60 -2.03 3.60
C ILE A 94 -2.47 -1.67 5.08
N VAL A 95 -1.23 -1.51 5.58
CA VAL A 95 -0.98 -1.14 6.98
C VAL A 95 -1.58 0.24 7.30
N ALA A 96 -1.40 1.23 6.43
CA ALA A 96 -1.96 2.57 6.64
C ALA A 96 -3.50 2.56 6.70
N LYS A 97 -4.16 1.82 5.79
CA LYS A 97 -5.63 1.64 5.78
C LYS A 97 -6.12 0.89 7.01
N GLN A 98 -5.38 -0.11 7.50
CA GLN A 98 -5.72 -0.82 8.75
C GLN A 98 -5.68 0.11 9.96
N ILE A 99 -4.65 0.96 10.05
CA ILE A 99 -4.53 1.97 11.12
C ILE A 99 -5.68 2.98 11.02
N ALA A 100 -6.02 3.42 9.81
CA ALA A 100 -7.15 4.33 9.58
C ALA A 100 -8.46 3.73 10.07
N ALA A 101 -8.80 2.51 9.63
CA ALA A 101 -10.00 1.81 10.06
C ALA A 101 -10.04 1.57 11.58
N ALA A 102 -8.88 1.37 12.22
CA ALA A 102 -8.81 1.21 13.67
C ALA A 102 -9.05 2.54 14.42
N LEU A 103 -8.57 3.66 13.89
CA LEU A 103 -8.84 5.00 14.43
C LEU A 103 -10.31 5.40 14.26
N GLU A 104 -10.93 5.06 13.12
CA GLU A 104 -12.36 5.30 12.87
C GLU A 104 -13.26 4.54 13.85
N ARG A 105 -12.83 3.36 14.30
CA ARG A 105 -13.49 2.61 15.39
C ARG A 105 -13.30 3.22 16.77
N GLY A 106 -12.48 4.26 16.93
CA GLY A 106 -12.25 4.96 18.19
C GLY A 106 -11.18 4.32 19.09
N LEU A 107 -10.31 3.46 18.56
CA LEU A 107 -9.19 2.92 19.33
C LEU A 107 -8.10 4.00 19.57
N LYS A 108 -7.36 3.88 20.67
CA LYS A 108 -6.29 4.83 21.03
C LYS A 108 -5.13 4.76 20.03
N HIS A 109 -4.74 5.91 19.46
CA HIS A 109 -3.69 6.02 18.43
C HIS A 109 -2.36 5.39 18.83
N LYS A 110 -1.90 5.61 20.08
CA LYS A 110 -0.64 5.02 20.58
C LYS A 110 -0.65 3.49 20.54
N ARG A 111 -1.75 2.88 21.00
CA ARG A 111 -1.90 1.41 21.03
C ARG A 111 -1.87 0.82 19.63
N ILE A 112 -2.60 1.44 18.70
CA ILE A 112 -2.66 0.98 17.30
C ILE A 112 -1.28 1.10 16.64
N ALA A 113 -0.59 2.22 16.86
CA ALA A 113 0.74 2.44 16.30
C ALA A 113 1.75 1.39 16.78
N HIS A 114 1.81 1.11 18.08
CA HIS A 114 2.69 0.07 18.62
C HIS A 114 2.35 -1.33 18.09
N LEU A 115 1.06 -1.67 18.02
CA LEU A 115 0.61 -2.95 17.48
C LEU A 115 0.97 -3.11 15.99
N ALA A 116 0.76 -2.06 15.20
CA ALA A 116 1.09 -2.05 13.78
C ALA A 116 2.60 -2.15 13.56
N MET A 117 3.41 -1.40 14.33
CA MET A 117 4.87 -1.51 14.24
C MET A 117 5.36 -2.92 14.57
N GLN A 118 4.82 -3.54 15.62
CA GLN A 118 5.20 -4.88 16.02
C GLN A 118 4.90 -5.89 14.91
N ARG A 119 3.68 -5.87 14.33
CA ARG A 119 3.31 -6.73 13.20
C ARG A 119 4.23 -6.60 11.99
N VAL A 120 4.59 -5.36 11.64
CA VAL A 120 5.47 -5.09 10.49
C VAL A 120 6.88 -5.63 10.74
N MET A 121 7.40 -5.47 11.96
CA MET A 121 8.71 -6.02 12.34
C MET A 121 8.67 -7.55 12.40
N ASP A 122 7.61 -8.14 12.94
CA ASP A 122 7.41 -9.60 13.01
C ASP A 122 7.31 -10.23 11.61
N ALA A 123 6.75 -9.50 10.64
CA ALA A 123 6.71 -9.89 9.22
C ALA A 123 8.08 -9.83 8.52
N GLY A 124 9.15 -9.41 9.22
CA GLY A 124 10.52 -9.41 8.71
C GLY A 124 10.97 -8.12 8.04
N ALA A 125 10.31 -6.98 8.32
CA ALA A 125 10.79 -5.68 7.85
C ALA A 125 12.12 -5.28 8.53
N ALA A 126 13.02 -4.65 7.78
CA ALA A 126 14.25 -4.07 8.33
C ALA A 126 13.98 -2.84 9.19
N GLY A 127 12.91 -2.11 8.90
CA GLY A 127 12.43 -1.02 9.75
C GLY A 127 11.12 -0.41 9.29
N VAL A 128 10.46 0.26 10.22
CA VAL A 128 9.16 0.89 10.03
C VAL A 128 9.12 2.25 10.73
N ALA A 129 8.52 3.25 10.07
CA ALA A 129 8.16 4.51 10.70
C ALA A 129 6.71 4.87 10.40
N ILE A 130 5.93 5.10 11.45
CA ILE A 130 4.54 5.51 11.41
C ILE A 130 4.44 6.91 11.99
N ARG A 131 3.86 7.83 11.21
CA ARG A 131 3.55 9.19 11.65
C ARG A 131 2.05 9.37 11.61
N ILE A 132 1.47 9.77 12.73
CA ILE A 132 0.03 10.07 12.84
C ILE A 132 -0.09 11.55 13.18
N ALA A 133 -0.80 12.31 12.35
CA ALA A 133 -0.94 13.75 12.46
C ALA A 133 -2.43 14.15 12.47
N GLY A 134 -2.85 14.95 13.44
CA GLY A 134 -4.23 15.43 13.51
C GLY A 134 -4.67 15.73 14.94
N LYS A 135 -5.99 15.77 15.16
CA LYS A 135 -6.58 15.95 16.50
C LYS A 135 -6.52 14.64 17.29
N LEU A 136 -5.39 14.40 17.94
CA LEU A 136 -5.10 13.18 18.67
C LEU A 136 -5.63 13.25 20.12
N GLY A 137 -6.97 13.24 20.25
CA GLY A 137 -7.67 13.20 21.53
C GLY A 137 -7.79 14.52 22.30
N GLY A 138 -7.25 15.62 21.78
CA GLY A 138 -7.46 16.98 22.30
C GLY A 138 -7.87 17.95 21.20
N ASP A 139 -8.15 19.20 21.58
CA ASP A 139 -8.64 20.23 20.65
C ASP A 139 -7.57 20.72 19.66
N MET A 140 -6.30 20.69 20.06
CA MET A 140 -5.16 21.07 19.23
C MET A 140 -4.60 19.88 18.44
N SER A 141 -4.14 20.15 17.22
CA SER A 141 -3.45 19.16 16.41
C SER A 141 -2.08 18.81 16.98
N ARG A 142 -1.72 17.53 16.91
CA ARG A 142 -0.42 16.99 17.33
C ARG A 142 0.08 15.99 16.30
N VAL A 143 1.38 15.77 16.30
CA VAL A 143 2.04 14.79 15.43
C VAL A 143 2.82 13.82 16.29
N ASP A 144 2.35 12.59 16.37
CA ASP A 144 3.05 11.52 17.06
C ASP A 144 3.81 10.67 16.03
N LYS A 145 5.09 10.41 16.32
CA LYS A 145 5.98 9.60 15.49
C LYS A 145 6.36 8.34 16.25
N PHE A 146 6.23 7.20 15.58
CA PHE A 146 6.59 5.90 16.10
C PHE A 146 7.52 5.23 15.09
N SER A 147 8.68 4.75 15.55
CA SER A 147 9.66 4.11 14.66
C SER A 147 10.30 2.91 15.34
N ALA A 148 10.55 1.86 14.57
CA ALA A 148 11.25 0.66 15.00
C ALA A 148 12.18 0.15 13.89
N GLY A 149 13.29 -0.49 14.28
CA GLY A 149 14.30 -0.99 13.34
C GLY A 149 15.11 0.12 12.67
N TYR A 150 15.53 -0.12 11.43
CA TYR A 150 16.38 0.77 10.66
C TYR A 150 15.65 1.33 9.45
N LEU A 151 15.67 2.65 9.29
CA LEU A 151 15.07 3.34 8.13
C LEU A 151 16.03 4.38 7.58
N LYS A 152 16.29 4.32 6.26
CA LYS A 152 17.03 5.38 5.54
C LYS A 152 16.09 6.53 5.18
N TYR A 153 16.49 7.75 5.50
CA TYR A 153 15.71 8.96 5.22
C TYR A 153 16.21 9.75 4.00
N SER A 154 17.46 9.54 3.56
CA SER A 154 18.13 10.34 2.54
C SER A 154 18.78 9.47 1.44
N GLY A 155 19.03 10.12 0.30
CA GLY A 155 19.70 9.54 -0.87
C GLY A 155 18.80 8.67 -1.74
N GLU A 156 19.39 8.16 -2.83
CA GLU A 156 18.73 7.24 -3.77
C GLU A 156 18.17 5.96 -3.11
N PRO A 157 18.84 5.33 -2.11
CA PRO A 157 18.29 4.15 -1.45
C PRO A 157 16.97 4.43 -0.73
N ALA A 158 16.75 5.66 -0.25
CA ALA A 158 15.49 6.02 0.38
C ALA A 158 14.34 6.16 -0.63
N ALA A 159 14.61 6.53 -1.88
CA ALA A 159 13.60 6.60 -2.94
C ALA A 159 13.25 5.22 -3.50
N ARG A 160 14.25 4.33 -3.59
CA ARG A 160 14.09 3.00 -4.20
C ARG A 160 13.59 1.94 -3.22
N ASP A 161 14.18 1.87 -2.02
CA ASP A 161 13.97 0.73 -1.12
C ASP A 161 12.87 0.99 -0.08
N VAL A 162 12.62 2.26 0.27
CA VAL A 162 11.61 2.63 1.26
C VAL A 162 10.26 2.83 0.58
N ARG A 163 9.32 1.92 0.86
CA ARG A 163 7.93 2.07 0.42
C ARG A 163 7.18 2.97 1.39
N THR A 164 6.50 3.97 0.85
CA THR A 164 5.75 4.97 1.64
C THR A 164 4.30 4.99 1.19
N ALA A 165 3.37 5.02 2.16
CA ALA A 165 1.95 5.16 1.90
C ALA A 165 1.31 6.18 2.84
N TYR A 166 0.17 6.70 2.41
CA TYR A 166 -0.64 7.66 3.14
C TYR A 166 -2.07 7.15 3.25
N ALA A 167 -2.69 7.40 4.39
CA ALA A 167 -4.11 7.17 4.58
C ALA A 167 -4.72 8.30 5.42
N SER A 168 -5.99 8.59 5.17
CA SER A 168 -6.79 9.49 5.99
C SER A 168 -7.82 8.68 6.77
N ALA A 169 -8.03 9.04 8.03
CA ALA A 169 -9.06 8.49 8.88
C ALA A 169 -10.07 9.59 9.22
N GLN A 170 -11.35 9.33 8.99
CA GLN A 170 -12.41 10.28 9.33
C GLN A 170 -12.97 9.96 10.71
N VAL A 171 -12.66 10.81 11.68
CA VAL A 171 -13.19 10.72 13.04
C VAL A 171 -14.21 11.84 13.28
N LYS A 172 -15.05 11.69 14.31
CA LYS A 172 -16.10 12.68 14.62
C LYS A 172 -15.57 14.11 14.80
N LEU A 173 -14.35 14.27 15.30
CA LEU A 173 -13.74 15.57 15.59
C LEU A 173 -12.95 16.17 14.40
N GLY A 174 -12.81 15.44 13.29
CA GLY A 174 -12.09 15.87 12.09
C GLY A 174 -11.35 14.74 11.38
N THR A 175 -10.35 15.10 10.57
CA THR A 175 -9.55 14.13 9.80
C THR A 175 -8.18 13.94 10.46
N ILE A 176 -7.73 12.69 10.55
CA ILE A 176 -6.38 12.33 10.99
C ILE A 176 -5.62 11.78 9.79
N GLY A 177 -4.43 12.31 9.54
CA GLY A 177 -3.50 11.83 8.53
C GLY A 177 -2.55 10.77 9.09
N ILE A 178 -2.34 9.71 8.34
CA ILE A 178 -1.43 8.61 8.67
C ILE A 178 -0.42 8.50 7.53
N GLN A 179 0.85 8.46 7.87
CA GLN A 179 1.95 8.17 6.96
C GLN A 179 2.69 6.95 7.48
N VAL A 180 2.86 5.94 6.63
CA VAL A 180 3.59 4.71 6.94
C VAL A 180 4.75 4.57 5.98
N ARG A 181 5.95 4.33 6.51
CA ARG A 181 7.17 4.04 5.76
C ARG A 181 7.70 2.69 6.19
N ILE A 182 7.92 1.79 5.24
CA ILE A 182 8.43 0.44 5.50
C ILE A 182 9.67 0.23 4.63
N LEU A 183 10.73 -0.30 5.25
CA LEU A 183 11.91 -0.81 4.57
C LEU A 183 11.88 -2.34 4.68
N THR A 184 11.69 -3.02 3.56
CA THR A 184 11.52 -4.48 3.54
C THR A 184 12.84 -5.23 3.69
N LYS A 185 13.91 -4.80 3.01
CA LYS A 185 15.24 -5.41 3.11
C LYS A 185 16.28 -4.37 3.53
N ALA A 186 17.22 -4.80 4.37
CA ALA A 186 18.37 -3.97 4.70
C ALA A 186 19.18 -3.68 3.42
N PRO A 187 19.72 -2.46 3.27
CA PRO A 187 20.40 -2.05 2.06
C PRO A 187 21.61 -2.94 1.77
N THR A 188 21.73 -3.35 0.50
CA THR A 188 22.73 -4.30 -0.01
C THR A 188 24.17 -3.92 0.35
N GLU A 189 24.46 -2.64 0.55
CA GLU A 189 25.77 -2.14 0.99
C GLU A 189 26.22 -2.76 2.33
N ARG A 190 25.29 -3.01 3.28
CA ARG A 190 25.62 -3.73 4.52
C ARG A 190 25.86 -5.22 4.28
N ILE A 191 25.06 -5.84 3.42
CA ILE A 191 25.23 -7.26 3.05
C ILE A 191 26.58 -7.46 2.35
N ALA A 192 27.00 -6.51 1.51
CA ALA A 192 28.30 -6.54 0.85
C ALA A 192 29.45 -6.42 1.85
N ILE A 193 29.34 -5.52 2.84
CA ILE A 193 30.34 -5.38 3.92
C ILE A 193 30.37 -6.64 4.81
N GLU A 194 29.23 -7.21 5.19
CA GLU A 194 29.17 -8.47 5.97
C GLU A 194 29.73 -9.65 5.19
N LYS A 195 29.44 -9.78 3.90
CA LYS A 195 30.02 -10.83 3.03
C LYS A 195 31.52 -10.66 2.81
N LEU A 196 32.03 -9.43 2.79
CA LEU A 196 33.46 -9.13 2.77
C LEU A 196 34.13 -9.39 4.12
N ALA A 197 33.42 -9.19 5.23
CA ALA A 197 33.92 -9.41 6.59
C ALA A 197 33.92 -10.89 6.99
N ASN A 198 33.03 -11.71 6.42
CA ASN A 198 33.00 -13.16 6.60
C ASN A 198 33.02 -13.86 5.23
N PRO A 199 34.19 -13.91 4.55
CA PRO A 199 34.33 -14.78 3.41
C PRO A 199 34.26 -16.22 3.94
N GLU A 200 33.23 -16.96 3.55
CA GLU A 200 33.14 -18.39 3.83
C GLU A 200 34.45 -19.06 3.43
N VAL A 201 35.22 -19.52 4.42
CA VAL A 201 36.43 -20.27 4.21
C VAL A 201 36.02 -21.62 3.64
N LYS A 202 36.01 -21.73 2.31
CA LYS A 202 36.12 -23.04 1.64
C LYS A 202 37.55 -23.55 1.89
N VAL A 203 37.78 -24.13 3.07
CA VAL A 203 38.90 -25.07 3.24
C VAL A 203 38.46 -26.34 2.51
N GLY A 204 38.96 -26.49 1.29
CA GLY A 204 39.01 -27.80 0.66
C GLY A 204 39.97 -28.67 1.46
N SER A 205 39.47 -29.84 1.88
CA SER A 205 40.25 -31.02 2.25
C SER A 205 39.45 -32.21 1.74
#